data_AF-A0A2P9H6K1-F1
#
_entry.id   AF-A0A2P9H6K1-F1
#
_cell.length_a   1.000
_cell.length_b   1.000
_cell.length_c   1.000
_cell.angle_alpha   90.00
_cell.angle_beta   90.00
_cell.angle_gamma   90.00
#
_symmetry.space_group_name_H-M   'P 1'
#
loop_
_entity.id
_entity.type
_entity.pdbx_description
1 polymer ?
#
loop_
_entity_poly.entity_id
_entity_poly.type
_entity_poly.pdbx_seq_one_letter_code
_entity_poly.pdbx_strand_id
1 'polypeptide(L)'
;MRTRTLLVVLVLLMIAAFVATNWSVFTVSEKFSFVFTTVEASIGLVMLGILSLIVFALGVYVVVWRSAILLESRRQAKELVAQRSLADQAEASRFTELRVVLHDEFERLADRIAQMQDAFRVEIRDNANSLAATIGELDDRIQKLHGGDAS
;
A
#
# COMPACT_ATOMS: atom_id res chain seq x y z
N MET A 1 16.74 6.60 20.75
CA MET A 1 16.22 7.80 21.47
C MET A 1 16.73 7.89 22.91
N ARG A 2 16.61 6.82 23.72
CA ARG A 2 16.91 6.83 25.17
C ARG A 2 18.37 7.18 25.53
N THR A 3 19.35 6.72 24.75
CA THR A 3 20.79 6.97 24.99
C THR A 3 21.18 8.44 24.78
N ARG A 4 20.72 9.07 23.69
CA ARG A 4 20.97 10.50 23.43
C ARG A 4 20.37 11.39 24.51
N THR A 5 19.15 11.09 24.97
CA THR A 5 18.50 11.84 26.05
C THR A 5 19.21 11.61 27.39
N LEU A 6 19.63 10.37 27.69
CA LEU A 6 20.42 10.07 28.88
C LEU A 6 21.75 10.83 28.89
N LEU A 7 22.45 10.92 27.75
CA LEU A 7 23.70 11.67 27.63
C LEU A 7 23.47 13.17 27.89
N VAL A 8 22.43 13.76 27.31
CA VAL A 8 22.09 15.18 27.55
C VAL A 8 21.76 15.44 29.03
N VAL A 9 20.98 14.55 29.66
CA VAL A 9 20.66 14.65 31.10
C VAL A 9 21.92 14.52 31.95
N LEU A 10 22.82 13.58 31.61
CA LEU A 10 24.09 13.40 32.30
C LEU A 10 24.97 14.66 32.21
N VAL A 11 25.07 15.25 31.02
CA VAL A 11 25.83 16.51 30.81
C VAL A 11 25.21 17.65 31.60
N LEU A 12 23.88 17.79 31.60
CA LEU A 12 23.18 18.80 32.41
C LEU A 12 23.45 18.63 33.91
N LEU A 13 23.44 17.39 34.42
CA LEU A 13 23.79 17.09 35.80
C LEU A 13 25.25 17.44 36.11
N MET A 14 26.17 17.15 35.20
CA MET A 14 27.59 17.49 35.35
C MET A 14 27.80 19.00 35.38
N ILE A 15 27.11 19.76 34.52
CA ILE A 15 27.12 21.23 34.53
C ILE A 15 26.53 21.77 35.84
N ALA A 16 25.39 21.24 36.28
CA ALA A 16 24.76 21.66 37.53
C ALA A 16 25.66 21.39 38.74
N ALA A 17 26.32 20.23 38.79
CA ALA A 17 27.30 19.90 39.83
C ALA A 17 28.49 20.87 39.79
N PHE A 18 29.04 21.15 38.60
CA PHE A 18 30.13 22.12 38.45
C PHE A 18 29.74 23.52 38.95
N VAL A 19 28.55 24.00 38.62
CA VAL A 19 28.03 25.30 39.10
C VAL A 19 27.85 25.29 40.61
N ALA A 20 27.28 24.23 41.18
CA ALA A 20 27.07 24.10 42.62
C ALA A 20 28.39 24.06 43.40
N THR A 21 29.39 23.33 42.91
CA THR A 21 30.73 23.29 43.54
C THR A 21 31.46 24.63 43.44
N ASN A 22 31.28 25.37 42.33
CA ASN A 22 31.93 26.66 42.09
C ASN A 22 31.04 27.87 42.42
N TRP A 23 30.03 27.70 43.27
CA TRP A 23 29.02 28.72 43.56
C TRP A 23 29.60 30.08 44.01
N SER A 24 30.65 30.04 44.82
CA SER A 24 31.36 31.24 45.30
C SER A 24 31.90 32.09 44.13
N VAL A 25 32.41 31.46 43.07
CA VAL A 25 32.96 32.15 41.89
C VAL A 25 31.86 32.87 41.10
N PHE A 26 30.67 32.27 41.00
CA PHE A 26 29.55 32.87 40.26
C PHE A 26 28.84 34.00 41.02
N THR A 27 29.04 34.10 42.33
CA THR A 27 28.38 35.10 43.20
C THR A 27 29.26 36.32 43.50
N VAL A 28 30.52 36.33 43.05
CA VAL A 28 31.39 37.52 43.15
C VAL A 28 30.76 38.67 42.38
N SER A 29 30.49 39.77 43.08
CA SER A 29 29.97 40.99 42.46
C SER A 29 31.13 41.85 41.98
N GLU A 30 31.16 42.10 40.67
CA GLU A 30 32.12 43.01 40.06
C GLU A 30 31.40 44.10 39.27
N LYS A 31 32.06 45.25 39.11
CA LYS A 31 31.56 46.32 38.24
C LYS A 31 31.78 45.92 36.79
N PHE A 32 30.70 45.71 36.07
CA PHE A 32 30.79 45.48 34.63
C PHE A 32 29.86 46.43 33.87
N SER A 33 30.29 46.80 32.66
CA SER A 33 29.50 47.63 31.76
C SER A 33 28.53 46.75 30.98
N PHE A 34 27.23 46.92 31.21
CA PHE A 34 26.25 46.69 30.15
C PHE A 34 26.46 47.74 29.05
N VAL A 35 26.08 47.41 27.82
CA VAL A 35 26.30 48.22 26.59
C VAL A 35 25.98 49.71 26.76
N PHE A 36 25.07 50.08 27.68
CA PHE A 36 24.68 51.47 27.96
C PHE A 36 24.76 51.88 29.46
N THR A 37 25.14 51.00 30.38
CA THR A 37 25.10 51.28 31.83
C THR A 37 26.08 50.40 32.60
N THR A 38 26.75 50.93 33.62
CA THR A 38 27.58 50.14 34.55
C THR A 38 26.74 49.73 35.74
N VAL A 39 26.61 48.42 35.96
CA VAL A 39 25.84 47.84 37.06
C VAL A 39 26.77 46.96 37.89
N GLU A 40 26.69 47.08 39.21
CA GLU A 40 27.30 46.11 40.12
C GLU A 40 26.38 44.89 40.23
N ALA A 41 26.80 43.79 39.61
CA ALA A 41 26.13 42.50 39.74
C ALA A 41 27.17 41.38 39.58
N SER A 42 26.80 40.14 39.88
CA SER A 42 27.66 39.02 39.50
C SER A 42 27.38 38.62 38.06
N ILE A 43 28.36 38.86 37.19
CA ILE A 43 28.27 38.48 35.77
C ILE A 43 28.02 36.97 35.60
N GLY A 44 28.52 36.17 36.54
CA GLY A 44 28.32 34.73 36.58
C GLY A 44 26.85 34.33 36.72
N LEU A 45 26.07 34.99 37.59
CA LEU A 45 24.65 34.71 37.73
C LEU A 45 23.86 35.17 36.50
N VAL A 46 24.22 36.31 35.92
CA VAL A 46 23.59 36.81 34.69
C VAL A 46 23.79 35.83 33.53
N MET A 47 25.02 35.35 33.32
CA MET A 47 25.32 34.36 32.28
C MET A 47 24.60 33.03 32.53
N LEU A 48 24.56 32.55 33.77
CA LEU A 48 23.83 31.32 34.11
C LEU A 48 22.32 31.46 33.87
N GLY A 49 21.73 32.62 34.21
CA GLY A 49 20.32 32.91 33.94
C GLY A 49 20.00 32.89 32.45
N ILE A 50 20.82 33.56 31.63
CA ILE A 50 20.66 33.57 30.17
C ILE A 50 20.81 32.16 29.61
N LEU A 51 21.84 31.41 30.04
CA LEU A 51 22.06 30.04 29.59
C LEU A 51 20.88 29.13 29.95
N SER A 52 20.37 29.23 31.18
CA SER A 52 19.22 28.45 31.64
C SER A 52 17.97 28.75 30.80
N LEU A 53 17.72 30.03 30.50
CA LEU A 53 16.60 30.45 29.68
C LEU A 53 16.70 29.91 28.23
N ILE A 54 17.90 29.94 27.64
CA ILE A 54 18.15 29.37 26.30
C ILE A 54 17.91 27.86 26.31
N VAL A 55 18.47 27.13 27.29
CA VAL A 55 18.28 25.68 27.40
C VAL A 55 16.80 25.33 27.56
N PHE A 56 16.07 26.08 28.39
CA PHE A 56 14.64 25.89 28.59
C PHE A 56 13.85 26.14 27.30
N ALA A 57 14.10 27.27 26.62
CA ALA A 57 13.44 27.61 25.35
C ALA A 57 13.69 26.54 24.26
N LEU A 58 14.93 26.07 24.13
CA LEU A 58 15.28 24.98 23.21
C LEU A 58 14.59 23.67 23.59
N GLY A 59 14.51 23.36 24.89
CA GLY A 59 13.79 22.18 25.39
C GLY A 59 12.31 22.19 25.00
N VAL A 60 11.64 23.33 25.23
CA VAL A 60 10.24 23.54 24.83
C VAL A 60 10.09 23.40 23.31
N TYR A 61 10.95 24.06 22.53
CA TYR A 61 10.93 23.98 21.07
C TYR A 61 11.01 22.54 20.57
N VAL A 62 11.94 21.73 21.10
CA VAL A 62 12.11 20.33 20.71
C VAL A 62 10.87 19.49 21.05
N VAL A 63 10.24 19.71 22.20
CA VAL A 63 9.04 18.96 22.61
C VAL A 63 7.86 19.29 21.69
N VAL A 64 7.61 20.58 21.44
CA VAL A 64 6.56 21.02 20.52
C VAL A 64 6.80 20.46 19.12
N TRP A 65 8.03 20.57 18.61
CA TRP A 65 8.40 20.06 17.29
C TRP A 65 8.19 18.56 17.13
N ARG A 66 8.59 17.75 18.13
CA ARG A 66 8.37 16.31 18.12
C ARG A 66 6.90 15.93 18.12
N SER A 67 6.07 16.68 18.84
CA SER A 67 4.62 16.44 18.87
C SER A 67 3.96 16.70 17.51
N ALA A 68 4.37 17.78 16.82
CA ALA A 68 3.87 18.12 15.50
C ALA A 68 4.19 17.03 14.46
N ILE A 69 5.42 16.50 14.46
CA ILE A 69 5.83 15.41 13.55
C ILE A 69 5.03 14.11 13.81
N LEU A 70 4.72 13.79 15.06
CA LEU A 70 3.93 12.61 15.40
C LEU A 70 2.46 12.72 14.98
N LEU A 71 1.90 13.93 15.06
CA LEU A 71 0.56 14.22 14.57
C LEU A 71 0.50 14.11 13.04
N GLU A 72 1.50 14.66 12.35
CA GLU A 72 1.59 14.61 10.90
C GLU A 72 1.79 13.17 10.38
N SER A 73 2.64 12.37 11.04
CA SER A 73 2.83 10.96 10.64
C SER A 73 1.56 10.13 10.83
N ARG A 74 0.80 10.40 11.91
CA ARG A 74 -0.53 9.78 12.11
C ARG A 74 -1.53 10.20 11.05
N ARG A 75 -1.49 11.45 10.60
CA ARG A 75 -2.33 11.94 9.52
C ARG A 75 -1.98 11.26 8.19
N GLN A 76 -0.70 11.23 7.83
CA GLN A 76 -0.22 10.56 6.61
C GLN A 76 -0.54 9.06 6.62
N ALA A 77 -0.41 8.38 7.76
CA ALA A 77 -0.79 6.98 7.88
C ALA A 77 -2.29 6.76 7.64
N LYS A 78 -3.16 7.67 8.11
CA LYS A 78 -4.59 7.62 7.82
C LYS A 78 -4.90 7.85 6.35
N GLU A 79 -4.24 8.82 5.73
CA GLU A 79 -4.40 9.11 4.29
C GLU A 79 -3.94 7.92 3.44
N LEU A 80 -2.83 7.25 3.78
CA LEU A 80 -2.36 6.03 3.13
C LEU A 80 -3.35 4.87 3.29
N VAL A 81 -3.91 4.67 4.48
CA VAL A 81 -4.92 3.61 4.71
C VAL A 81 -6.19 3.88 3.91
N ALA A 82 -6.62 5.14 3.81
CA ALA A 82 -7.78 5.52 3.00
C ALA A 82 -7.53 5.32 1.51
N GLN A 83 -6.34 5.67 1.00
CA GLN A 83 -5.98 5.39 -0.39
C GLN A 83 -5.92 3.90 -0.68
N ARG A 84 -5.35 3.11 0.24
CA ARG A 84 -5.29 1.66 0.10
C ARG A 84 -6.67 1.03 0.09
N SER A 85 -7.59 1.46 0.96
CA SER A 85 -8.94 0.91 0.97
C SER A 85 -9.74 1.26 -0.29
N LEU A 86 -9.50 2.43 -0.89
CA LEU A 86 -10.06 2.80 -2.19
C LEU A 86 -9.45 1.97 -3.34
N ALA A 87 -8.14 1.74 -3.30
CA ALA A 87 -7.46 0.87 -4.27
C ALA A 87 -7.97 -0.57 -4.17
N ASP A 88 -8.04 -1.14 -2.97
CA ASP A 88 -8.54 -2.50 -2.72
C ASP A 88 -10.00 -2.66 -3.20
N GLN A 89 -10.85 -1.64 -3.02
CA GLN A 89 -12.22 -1.64 -3.54
C GLN A 89 -12.25 -1.58 -5.07
N ALA A 90 -11.42 -0.74 -5.69
CA ALA A 90 -11.32 -0.65 -7.14
C ALA A 90 -10.79 -1.95 -7.75
N GLU A 91 -9.81 -2.59 -7.12
CA GLU A 91 -9.29 -3.90 -7.50
C GLU A 91 -10.36 -4.99 -7.35
N ALA A 92 -11.12 -5.01 -6.26
CA ALA A 92 -12.23 -5.94 -6.09
C ALA A 92 -13.29 -5.78 -7.18
N SER A 93 -13.65 -4.54 -7.52
CA SER A 93 -14.59 -4.25 -8.62
C SER A 93 -14.07 -4.74 -9.97
N ARG A 94 -12.79 -4.49 -10.27
CA ARG A 94 -12.14 -4.97 -11.50
C ARG A 94 -12.10 -6.49 -11.57
N PHE A 95 -11.83 -7.15 -10.44
CA PHE A 95 -11.83 -8.61 -10.37
C PHE A 95 -13.22 -9.18 -10.60
N THR A 96 -14.26 -8.57 -10.01
CA THR A 96 -15.65 -8.95 -10.24
C THR A 96 -16.05 -8.74 -11.70
N GLU A 97 -15.71 -7.60 -12.30
CA GLU A 97 -15.99 -7.30 -13.71
C GLU A 97 -15.31 -8.30 -14.64
N LEU A 98 -14.01 -8.57 -14.43
CA LEU A 98 -13.27 -9.56 -15.22
C LEU A 98 -13.88 -10.96 -15.08
N ARG A 99 -14.32 -11.34 -13.88
CA ARG A 99 -14.99 -12.62 -13.65
C ARG A 99 -16.31 -12.72 -14.40
N VAL A 100 -17.09 -11.65 -14.46
CA VAL A 100 -18.34 -11.60 -15.23
C VAL A 100 -18.05 -11.76 -16.72
N VAL A 101 -17.08 -11.01 -17.26
CA VAL A 101 -16.69 -11.11 -18.68
C VAL A 101 -16.18 -12.52 -19.02
N LEU A 102 -15.33 -13.11 -18.17
CA LEU A 102 -14.85 -14.48 -18.38
C LEU A 102 -15.99 -15.50 -18.34
N HIS A 103 -16.96 -15.32 -17.44
CA HIS A 103 -18.11 -16.22 -17.34
C HIS A 103 -18.97 -16.16 -18.62
N ASP A 104 -19.25 -14.96 -19.12
CA ASP A 104 -19.99 -14.74 -20.37
C ASP A 104 -19.23 -15.33 -21.58
N GLU A 105 -17.91 -15.15 -21.66
CA GLU A 105 -17.11 -15.78 -22.71
C GLU A 105 -17.13 -17.31 -22.63
N PHE A 106 -17.03 -17.90 -21.42
CA PHE A 106 -17.15 -19.35 -21.26
C PHE A 106 -18.53 -19.89 -21.67
N GLU A 107 -19.60 -19.16 -21.34
CA GLU A 107 -20.96 -19.52 -21.75
C GLU A 107 -21.11 -19.48 -23.28
N ARG A 108 -20.62 -18.41 -23.93
CA ARG A 108 -20.59 -18.30 -25.40
C ARG A 108 -19.77 -19.40 -26.05
N LEU A 109 -18.63 -19.77 -25.45
CA LEU A 109 -17.80 -20.89 -25.91
C LEU A 109 -18.54 -22.22 -25.80
N ALA A 110 -19.23 -22.46 -24.69
CA ALA A 110 -20.04 -23.66 -24.48
C ALA A 110 -21.18 -23.77 -25.50
N ASP A 111 -21.89 -22.66 -25.77
CA ASP A 111 -22.96 -22.60 -26.77
C ASP A 111 -22.43 -22.88 -28.18
N ARG A 112 -21.28 -22.30 -28.55
CA ARG A 112 -20.64 -22.57 -29.85
C ARG A 112 -20.25 -24.04 -29.99
N ILE A 113 -19.73 -24.67 -28.94
CA ILE A 113 -19.39 -26.09 -28.96
C ILE A 113 -20.65 -26.95 -29.12
N ALA A 114 -21.73 -26.63 -28.40
CA ALA A 114 -23.01 -27.33 -28.53
C ALA A 114 -23.57 -27.22 -29.95
N GLN A 115 -23.56 -26.02 -30.54
CA GLN A 115 -23.98 -25.80 -31.93
C GLN A 115 -23.14 -26.59 -32.94
N MET A 116 -21.81 -26.63 -32.76
CA MET A 116 -20.94 -27.45 -33.62
C MET A 116 -21.23 -28.94 -33.47
N GLN A 117 -21.49 -29.44 -32.26
CA GLN A 117 -21.85 -30.84 -32.03
C GLN A 117 -23.17 -31.22 -32.70
N ASP A 118 -24.18 -30.35 -32.62
CA ASP A 118 -25.46 -30.58 -33.27
C ASP A 118 -25.34 -30.53 -34.79
N ALA A 119 -24.60 -29.56 -35.34
CA ALA A 119 -24.32 -29.50 -36.78
C ALA A 119 -23.61 -30.77 -37.27
N PHE A 120 -22.60 -31.24 -36.53
CA PHE A 120 -21.87 -32.46 -36.85
C PHE A 120 -22.75 -33.72 -36.78
N ARG A 121 -23.67 -33.79 -35.80
CA ARG A 121 -24.66 -34.89 -35.72
C ARG A 121 -25.62 -34.91 -36.90
N VAL A 122 -26.09 -33.74 -37.33
CA VAL A 122 -26.94 -33.60 -38.52
C VAL A 122 -26.19 -34.07 -39.76
N GLU A 123 -24.95 -33.62 -39.96
CA GLU A 123 -24.12 -34.02 -41.10
C GLU A 123 -23.84 -35.54 -41.13
N ILE A 124 -23.54 -36.15 -39.98
CA ILE A 124 -23.39 -37.62 -39.87
C ILE A 124 -24.69 -38.33 -40.28
N ARG A 125 -25.84 -37.84 -39.80
CA ARG A 125 -27.13 -38.45 -40.10
C ARG A 125 -27.49 -38.34 -41.58
N ASP A 126 -27.19 -37.21 -42.21
CA ASP A 126 -27.42 -37.00 -43.64
C ASP A 126 -26.50 -37.88 -44.49
N ASN A 127 -25.21 -37.98 -44.12
CA ASN A 127 -24.28 -38.92 -44.77
C ASN A 127 -24.73 -40.37 -44.61
N ALA A 128 -25.18 -40.78 -43.42
CA ALA A 128 -25.69 -42.14 -43.20
C ALA A 128 -26.93 -42.44 -44.06
N ASN A 129 -27.86 -41.49 -44.17
CA ASN A 129 -29.03 -41.61 -45.05
C ASN A 129 -28.64 -41.71 -46.53
N SER A 130 -27.70 -40.87 -46.98
CA SER A 130 -27.18 -40.89 -48.36
C SER A 130 -26.49 -42.22 -48.70
N LEU A 131 -25.68 -42.76 -47.78
CA LEU A 131 -25.07 -44.08 -47.92
C LEU A 131 -26.11 -45.19 -47.98
N ALA A 132 -27.15 -45.15 -47.13
CA ALA A 132 -28.24 -46.12 -47.18
C ALA A 132 -28.99 -46.07 -48.53
N ALA A 133 -29.21 -44.88 -49.08
CA ALA A 133 -29.84 -44.71 -50.38
C ALA A 133 -28.98 -45.26 -51.53
N THR A 134 -27.67 -44.97 -51.53
CA THR A 134 -26.75 -45.49 -52.56
C THR A 134 -26.59 -47.01 -52.47
N ILE A 135 -26.54 -47.58 -51.26
CA ILE A 135 -26.56 -49.04 -51.06
C ILE A 135 -27.88 -49.64 -51.57
N GLY A 136 -29.02 -49.02 -51.26
CA GLY A 136 -30.33 -49.47 -51.76
C GLY A 136 -30.40 -49.48 -53.29
N GLU A 137 -29.89 -48.43 -53.95
CA GLU A 137 -29.83 -48.38 -55.42
C GLU A 137 -28.93 -49.48 -56.00
N LEU A 138 -27.80 -49.78 -55.34
CA LEU A 138 -26.92 -50.87 -55.75
C LEU A 138 -27.60 -52.23 -55.61
N ASP A 139 -28.31 -52.48 -54.50
CA ASP A 139 -29.04 -53.73 -54.28
C ASP A 139 -30.15 -53.92 -55.33
N ASP A 140 -30.91 -52.86 -55.64
CA ASP A 140 -31.93 -52.86 -56.68
C ASP A 140 -31.34 -53.18 -58.07
N ARG A 141 -30.17 -52.63 -58.40
CA ARG A 141 -29.46 -52.93 -59.65
C ARG A 141 -28.99 -54.38 -59.70
N ILE A 142 -28.49 -54.93 -58.59
CA ILE A 142 -28.06 -56.34 -58.50
C ILE A 142 -29.25 -57.28 -58.66
N GLN A 143 -30.38 -57.01 -57.98
CA GLN A 143 -31.59 -57.82 -58.13
C GLN A 143 -32.15 -57.79 -59.56
N LYS A 144 -32.13 -56.64 -60.24
CA LYS A 144 -32.53 -56.56 -61.65
C LYS A 144 -31.65 -57.40 -62.57
N LEU A 145 -30.34 -57.45 -62.33
CA LEU A 145 -29.42 -58.30 -63.09
C LEU A 145 -29.68 -59.78 -62.83
N HIS A 146 -29.93 -60.17 -61.58
CA HIS A 146 -30.22 -61.57 -61.21
C HIS A 146 -31.61 -62.06 -61.63
N GLY A 147 -32.62 -61.18 -61.61
CA GLY A 147 -33.99 -61.49 -62.05
C GLY A 147 -34.17 -61.54 -63.57
N GLY A 148 -33.24 -60.96 -64.33
CA GLY A 148 -33.21 -61.03 -65.79
C GLY A 148 -32.85 -62.41 -66.35
N ASP A 149 -32.19 -63.26 -65.57
CA ASP A 149 -31.75 -64.61 -65.99
C ASP A 149 -32.81 -65.72 -65.75
N ALA A 150 -34.01 -65.39 -65.26
CA ALA A 150 -35.09 -66.34 -64.97
C ALA A 150 -36.28 -66.29 -65.97
N SER A 151 -36.09 -65.71 -67.15
CA SER A 151 -37.10 -65.63 -68.23
C SER A 151 -36.70 -66.41 -69.48
#